data_AF-A0A2V7NXV3-F1
#
_entry.id   AF-A0A2V7NXV3-F1
#
_cell.length_a   1.000
_cell.length_b   1.000
_cell.length_c   1.000
_cell.angle_alpha   90.00
_cell.angle_beta   90.00
_cell.angle_gamma   90.00
#
_symmetry.space_group_name_H-M   'P 1'
#
loop_
_entity.id
_entity.type
_entity.pdbx_description
1 polymer ?
#
loop_
_entity_poly.entity_id
_entity_poly.type
_entity_poly.pdbx_seq_one_letter_code
_entity_poly.pdbx_strand_id
1 'polypeptide(L)'
;PVIQGYDQDRWSETLDYHSLPLEPALATVEAVRANTVPILKRMTDAQWRRIGQHSESGPYAAEDWLAIYAEHLERHSRQIERNLVAWTDR
;
A
#
# COMPACT_ATOMS: atom_id res chain seq x y z
N PRO A 1 12.30 2.26 -15.24
CA PRO A 1 10.88 2.54 -15.58
C PRO A 1 10.36 3.65 -14.67
N VAL A 2 9.49 4.54 -15.15
CA VAL A 2 8.87 5.57 -14.29
C VAL A 2 7.72 4.93 -13.52
N ILE A 3 7.66 5.20 -12.22
CA ILE A 3 6.56 4.82 -11.33
C ILE A 3 5.88 6.11 -10.92
N GLN A 4 4.63 6.27 -11.35
CA GLN A 4 3.88 7.50 -11.13
C GLN A 4 3.21 7.47 -9.76
N GLY A 5 3.57 8.44 -8.91
CA GLY A 5 2.87 8.73 -7.67
C GLY A 5 1.49 9.32 -7.94
N TYR A 6 0.66 9.32 -6.90
CA TYR A 6 -0.71 9.84 -6.93
C TYR A 6 -1.06 10.48 -5.59
N ASP A 7 -1.98 11.43 -5.63
CA ASP A 7 -2.50 12.12 -4.44
C ASP A 7 -3.54 11.23 -3.74
N GLN A 8 -3.08 10.50 -2.72
CA GLN A 8 -3.92 9.56 -1.96
C GLN A 8 -5.05 10.26 -1.18
N ASP A 9 -4.80 11.46 -0.66
CA ASP A 9 -5.78 12.20 0.14
C ASP A 9 -6.91 12.66 -0.77
N ARG A 10 -6.57 13.27 -1.91
CA ARG A 10 -7.54 13.66 -2.93
C ARG A 10 -8.35 12.47 -3.46
N TRP A 11 -7.74 11.30 -3.63
CA TRP A 11 -8.48 10.10 -4.04
C TRP A 11 -9.50 9.69 -3.00
N SER A 12 -9.09 9.62 -1.73
CA SER A 12 -9.99 9.21 -0.63
C SER A 12 -11.20 10.14 -0.48
N GLU A 13 -11.00 11.45 -0.66
CA GLU A 13 -12.05 12.45 -0.62
C GLU A 13 -12.95 12.39 -1.86
N THR A 14 -12.34 12.42 -3.06
CA THR A 14 -13.09 12.53 -4.33
C THR A 14 -13.91 11.27 -4.62
N LEU A 15 -13.39 10.10 -4.24
CA LEU A 15 -14.05 8.81 -4.44
C LEU A 15 -14.90 8.38 -3.23
N ASP A 16 -15.02 9.26 -2.22
CA ASP A 16 -15.86 9.09 -1.04
C ASP A 16 -15.67 7.74 -0.35
N TYR A 17 -14.42 7.39 -0.02
CA TYR A 17 -14.11 6.10 0.60
C TYR A 17 -14.85 5.88 1.93
N HIS A 18 -15.27 6.96 2.61
CA HIS A 18 -16.01 6.89 3.85
C HIS A 18 -17.45 6.35 3.69
N SER A 19 -18.05 6.47 2.50
CA SER A 19 -19.39 5.92 2.24
C SER A 19 -19.35 4.51 1.63
N LEU A 20 -18.17 4.03 1.25
CA LEU A 20 -18.01 2.70 0.64
C LEU A 20 -18.15 1.58 1.69
N PRO A 21 -18.68 0.40 1.31
CA PRO A 21 -18.76 -0.75 2.19
C PRO A 21 -17.35 -1.27 2.55
N LEU A 22 -17.17 -1.66 3.81
CA LEU A 22 -15.89 -2.11 4.33
C LEU A 22 -15.50 -3.49 3.81
N GLU A 23 -16.46 -4.42 3.70
CA GLU A 23 -16.20 -5.81 3.35
C GLU A 23 -15.54 -5.96 1.97
N PRO A 24 -16.00 -5.28 0.89
CA PRO A 24 -15.32 -5.31 -0.40
C PRO A 24 -13.91 -4.68 -0.37
N ALA A 25 -13.69 -3.66 0.45
CA ALA A 25 -12.38 -3.03 0.59
C ALA A 25 -11.37 -4.01 1.23
N LEU A 26 -11.76 -4.69 2.30
CA LEU A 26 -10.95 -5.73 2.95
C LEU A 26 -10.69 -6.91 2.01
N ALA A 27 -11.72 -7.39 1.29
CA ALA A 27 -11.57 -8.46 0.31
C ALA A 27 -10.60 -8.08 -0.83
N THR A 28 -10.59 -6.81 -1.23
CA THR A 28 -9.64 -6.29 -2.24
C THR A 28 -8.20 -6.37 -1.73
N VAL A 29 -7.95 -6.01 -0.47
CA VAL A 29 -6.63 -6.11 0.15
C VAL A 29 -6.12 -7.55 0.16
N GLU A 30 -6.96 -8.51 0.57
CA GLU A 30 -6.63 -9.92 0.57
C GLU A 30 -6.31 -10.43 -0.84
N ALA A 31 -7.18 -10.13 -1.81
CA ALA A 31 -7.03 -10.58 -3.19
C ALA A 31 -5.75 -10.02 -3.85
N VAL A 32 -5.45 -8.73 -3.67
CA VAL A 32 -4.25 -8.11 -4.22
C VAL A 32 -2.98 -8.75 -3.63
N ARG A 33 -2.94 -9.02 -2.32
CA ARG A 33 -1.80 -9.70 -1.69
C ARG A 33 -1.66 -11.14 -2.18
N ALA A 34 -2.76 -11.89 -2.21
CA ALA A 34 -2.77 -13.27 -2.68
C ALA A 34 -2.29 -13.39 -4.13
N ASN A 35 -2.65 -12.44 -5.00
CA ASN A 35 -2.23 -12.44 -6.39
C ASN A 35 -0.78 -11.94 -6.58
N THR A 36 -0.29 -11.08 -5.68
CA THR A 36 1.07 -10.52 -5.78
C THR A 36 2.13 -11.52 -5.32
N VAL A 37 1.89 -12.28 -4.25
CA VAL A 37 2.88 -13.22 -3.68
C VAL A 37 3.46 -14.22 -4.71
N PRO A 38 2.66 -14.89 -5.57
CA PRO A 38 3.18 -15.79 -6.59
C PRO A 38 4.09 -15.10 -7.62
N ILE A 39 3.89 -13.80 -7.90
CA ILE A 39 4.77 -13.03 -8.79
C ILE A 39 6.13 -12.85 -8.11
N LEU A 40 6.13 -12.37 -6.87
CA LEU A 40 7.36 -12.14 -6.09
C LEU A 40 8.18 -13.43 -5.94
N LYS A 41 7.54 -14.56 -5.67
CA LYS A 41 8.20 -15.88 -5.54
C LYS A 41 8.87 -16.36 -6.83
N ARG A 42 8.48 -15.85 -8.01
CA ARG A 42 9.02 -16.22 -9.32
C ARG A 42 10.06 -15.23 -9.85
N MET A 43 10.30 -14.13 -9.14
CA MET A 43 11.28 -13.15 -9.56
C MET A 43 12.70 -13.68 -9.39
N THR A 44 13.51 -13.52 -10.44
CA THR A 44 14.95 -13.78 -10.43
C THR A 44 15.71 -12.65 -9.73
N ASP A 45 16.95 -12.91 -9.29
CA ASP A 45 17.83 -11.90 -8.70
C ASP A 45 18.00 -10.67 -9.60
N ALA A 46 18.11 -10.89 -10.92
CA ALA A 46 18.22 -9.80 -11.88
C ALA A 46 16.95 -8.95 -11.97
N GLN A 47 15.76 -9.53 -11.71
CA GLN A 47 14.50 -8.79 -11.64
C GLN A 47 14.36 -8.04 -10.32
N TRP A 48 14.78 -8.64 -9.20
CA TRP A 48 14.82 -7.98 -7.89
C TRP A 48 15.72 -6.75 -7.87
N ARG A 49 16.87 -6.81 -8.54
CA ARG A 49 17.83 -5.69 -8.66
C ARG A 49 17.41 -4.58 -9.61
N ARG A 50 16.24 -4.67 -10.27
CA ARG A 50 15.77 -3.60 -11.17
C ARG A 50 15.35 -2.38 -10.37
N ILE A 51 15.81 -1.22 -10.83
CA ILE A 51 15.51 0.08 -10.25
C ILE A 51 14.62 0.86 -11.20
N GLY A 52 13.48 1.31 -10.69
CA GLY A 52 12.63 2.32 -11.29
C GLY A 52 12.94 3.72 -10.76
N GLN A 53 12.22 4.71 -11.28
CA GLN A 53 12.24 6.08 -10.79
C GLN A 53 10.81 6.44 -10.37
N HIS A 54 10.57 6.56 -9.07
CA HIS A 54 9.32 7.09 -8.52
C HIS A 54 9.29 8.61 -8.74
N SER A 55 8.14 9.14 -9.17
CA SER A 55 8.00 10.58 -9.44
C SER A 55 8.16 11.45 -8.18
N GLU A 56 7.97 10.86 -6.99
CA GLU A 56 8.05 11.57 -5.71
C GLU A 56 9.22 11.10 -4.83
N SER A 57 9.56 9.80 -4.89
CA SER A 57 10.47 9.18 -3.90
C SER A 57 11.88 8.96 -4.44
N GLY A 58 12.13 9.28 -5.71
CA GLY A 58 13.44 9.05 -6.32
C GLY A 58 13.62 7.63 -6.88
N PRO A 59 14.88 7.14 -6.95
CA PRO A 59 15.16 5.75 -7.28
C PRO A 59 14.36 4.77 -6.41
N TYR A 60 13.83 3.71 -7.01
CA TYR A 60 12.89 2.82 -6.34
C TYR A 60 13.09 1.37 -6.80
N ALA A 61 13.68 0.52 -5.96
CA ALA A 61 13.90 -0.89 -6.26
C ALA A 61 12.69 -1.76 -5.90
N ALA A 62 12.63 -2.97 -6.45
CA ALA A 62 11.61 -3.94 -6.06
C ALA A 62 11.73 -4.35 -4.58
N GLU A 63 12.94 -4.38 -4.04
CA GLU A 63 13.21 -4.66 -2.62
C GLU A 63 12.67 -3.52 -1.71
N ASP A 64 12.88 -2.27 -2.10
CA ASP A 64 12.32 -1.10 -1.39
C ASP A 64 10.79 -1.17 -1.36
N TRP A 65 10.18 -1.46 -2.52
CA TRP A 65 8.74 -1.66 -2.62
C TRP A 65 8.25 -2.76 -1.68
N LEU A 66 8.91 -3.92 -1.65
CA LEU A 66 8.52 -5.02 -0.78
C LEU A 66 8.60 -4.61 0.70
N ALA A 67 9.69 -3.96 1.12
CA ALA A 67 9.86 -3.53 2.50
C ALA A 67 8.76 -2.55 2.93
N ILE A 68 8.47 -1.55 2.10
CA ILE A 68 7.43 -0.55 2.36
C ILE A 68 6.06 -1.22 2.46
N TYR A 69 5.67 -2.03 1.47
CA TYR A 69 4.34 -2.63 1.40
C TYR A 69 4.12 -3.82 2.35
N ALA A 70 5.20 -4.44 2.84
CA ALA A 70 5.13 -5.41 3.93
C ALA A 70 4.70 -4.74 5.24
N GLU A 71 5.19 -3.53 5.54
CA GLU A 71 4.84 -2.79 6.77
C GLU A 71 3.57 -1.94 6.63
N HIS A 72 3.18 -1.59 5.40
CA HIS A 72 2.18 -0.54 5.15
C HIS A 72 0.83 -0.75 5.85
N LEU A 73 0.25 -1.96 5.76
CA LEU A 73 -1.03 -2.23 6.42
C LEU A 73 -0.92 -2.28 7.94
N GLU A 74 0.22 -2.73 8.47
CA GLU A 74 0.48 -2.70 9.91
C GLU A 74 0.52 -1.28 10.44
N ARG A 75 1.09 -0.33 9.66
CA ARG A 75 1.05 1.10 10.00
C ARG A 75 -0.36 1.64 10.04
N HIS A 76 -1.21 1.29 9.06
CA HIS A 76 -2.60 1.71 9.03
C HIS A 76 -3.44 1.08 10.14
N SER A 77 -3.24 -0.20 10.45
CA SER A 77 -3.90 -0.86 11.59
C SER A 77 -3.61 -0.12 12.89
N ARG A 78 -2.33 0.14 13.17
CA ARG A 78 -1.93 0.95 14.34
C ARG A 78 -2.50 2.37 14.31
N GLN A 79 -2.68 2.96 13.13
CA GLN A 79 -3.30 4.29 13.01
C GLN A 79 -4.77 4.26 13.39
N ILE A 80 -5.51 3.25 12.96
CA ILE A 80 -6.92 3.04 13.33
C ILE A 80 -7.03 2.85 14.85
N GLU A 81 -6.19 1.99 15.44
CA GLU A 81 -6.15 1.77 16.88
C GLU A 81 -5.90 3.07 17.66
N ARG A 82 -4.88 3.85 17.26
CA ARG A 82 -4.58 5.15 17.89
C ARG A 82 -5.76 6.13 17.78
N ASN A 83 -6.41 6.18 16.63
CA ASN A 83 -7.57 7.06 16.42
C ASN A 83 -8.75 6.66 17.30
N LEU A 84 -9.00 5.36 17.46
CA LEU A 84 -10.08 4.84 18.31
C LEU A 84 -9.84 5.18 19.79
N VAL A 85 -8.61 5.01 20.28
CA VAL A 85 -8.22 5.41 21.64
C VAL A 85 -8.46 6.92 21.81
N ALA A 86 -7.91 7.74 20.92
CA ALA A 86 -8.05 9.20 21.00
C ALA A 86 -9.51 9.69 20.88
N TRP A 87 -10.38 8.93 20.22
CA TRP A 87 -11.82 9.23 20.14
C TRP A 87 -12.56 8.85 21.42
N THR A 88 -12.19 7.71 22.04
CA THR A 88 -12.83 7.20 23.25
C THR A 88 -12.45 7.97 24.51
N ASP A 89 -11.23 8.55 24.54
CA ASP A 89 -10.72 9.37 25.64
C ASP A 89 -11.26 10.82 25.66
N ARG A 90 -12.17 11.17 24.73
CA ARG A 90 -12.85 12.47 24.68
C ARG A 90 -14.14 12.47 25.49
#